data_AF-A0A377B2R3-F1
#
_entry.id   AF-A0A377B2R3-F1
#
_cell.length_a   1.000
_cell.length_b   1.000
_cell.length_c   1.000
_cell.angle_alpha   90.00
_cell.angle_beta   90.00
_cell.angle_gamma   90.00
#
_symmetry.space_group_name_H-M   'P 1'
#
loop_
_entity.id
_entity.type
_entity.pdbx_description
1 polymer ?
#
loop_
_entity_poly.entity_id
_entity_poly.type
_entity_poly.pdbx_seq_one_letter_code
_entity_poly.pdbx_strand_id
1 'polypeptide(L)' 'MYLFLQNFRATLIPTIAVPVVLLGTFAVLAAFGFSINTLTMFGMVLAIGLLVDDAIVW' A
#
# COMPACT_ATOMS: atom_id res chain seq x y z
N MET A 1 12.44 8.14 0.93
CA MET A 1 13.12 6.86 0.62
C MET A 1 14.37 7.04 -0.26
N TYR A 2 14.38 7.99 -1.20
CA TYR A 2 15.55 8.27 -2.07
C TYR A 2 16.85 8.67 -1.35
N LEU A 3 16.76 9.24 -0.14
CA LEU A 3 17.93 9.78 0.58
C LEU A 3 18.69 8.75 1.42
N PHE A 4 18.14 7.54 1.60
CA PHE A 4 18.69 6.54 2.54
C PHE A 4 19.24 5.26 1.89
N LEU A 5 18.94 4.96 0.62
CA LEU A 5 19.21 3.62 0.08
C LEU A 5 20.23 3.50 -1.06
N GLN A 6 20.63 4.57 -1.76
CA GLN A 6 21.60 4.55 -2.89
C GLN A 6 21.37 3.47 -3.99
N ASN A 7 20.29 2.68 -3.90
CA ASN A 7 19.92 1.57 -4.75
C ASN A 7 18.50 1.82 -5.27
N PHE A 8 18.41 2.21 -6.53
CA PHE A 8 17.16 2.58 -7.22
C PHE A 8 16.07 1.49 -7.13
N ARG A 9 16.49 0.21 -7.07
CA ARG A 9 15.60 -0.96 -7.01
C ARG A 9 14.72 -0.96 -5.75
N ALA A 10 15.31 -0.72 -4.57
CA ALA A 10 14.60 -0.76 -3.29
C ALA A 10 13.58 0.39 -3.13
N THR A 11 13.76 1.48 -3.85
CA THR A 11 12.79 2.59 -3.92
C THR A 11 11.66 2.36 -4.91
N LEU A 12 11.93 1.66 -6.01
CA LEU A 12 10.97 1.54 -7.12
C LEU A 12 9.86 0.53 -6.82
N ILE A 13 10.21 -0.57 -6.13
CA ILE A 13 9.27 -1.65 -5.77
C ILE A 13 8.09 -1.12 -4.95
N PRO A 14 8.27 -0.44 -3.79
CA PRO A 14 7.14 0.08 -3.03
C PRO A 14 6.39 1.21 -3.75
N THR A 15 7.08 2.01 -4.55
CA THR A 15 6.46 3.12 -5.30
C THR A 15 5.41 2.63 -6.30
N ILE A 16 5.60 1.44 -6.87
CA ILE A 16 4.65 0.83 -7.79
C ILE A 16 3.65 -0.07 -7.05
N ALA A 17 4.08 -0.80 -6.02
CA ALA A 17 3.22 -1.73 -5.28
C ALA A 17 2.07 -1.01 -4.55
N VAL A 18 2.35 0.12 -3.89
CA VAL A 18 1.35 0.89 -3.14
C VAL A 18 0.13 1.30 -3.98
N PRO A 19 0.27 1.95 -5.16
CA PRO A 19 -0.88 2.33 -5.97
C PRO A 19 -1.67 1.12 -6.50
N VAL A 20 -1.00 0.01 -6.84
CA VAL A 20 -1.68 -1.21 -7.31
C VAL A 20 -2.58 -1.79 -6.22
N VAL A 21 -2.06 -1.89 -4.99
CA VAL A 21 -2.80 -2.44 -3.85
C VAL A 21 -3.95 -1.53 -3.43
N LEU A 22 -3.75 -0.20 -3.48
CA LEU A 22 -4.82 0.76 -3.21
C LEU A 22 -5.97 0.63 -4.21
N LEU A 23 -5.67 0.53 -5.51
CA LEU A 23 -6.69 0.33 -6.53
C LEU A 23 -7.46 -0.98 -6.32
N GLY A 24 -6.75 -2.07 -5.99
CA GLY A 24 -7.38 -3.35 -5.64
C GLY A 24 -8.28 -3.24 -4.40
N THR A 25 -7.83 -2.52 -3.37
CA THR A 25 -8.59 -2.32 -2.14
C THR A 25 -9.88 -1.54 -2.40
N PHE A 26 -9.83 -0.46 -3.18
CA PHE A 26 -11.03 0.29 -3.56
C PHE A 26 -11.98 -0.52 -4.45
N ALA A 27 -11.45 -1.34 -5.37
CA ALA A 27 -12.26 -2.23 -6.19
C ALA A 27 -13.02 -3.27 -5.35
N VAL A 28 -12.36 -3.87 -4.35
CA VAL A 28 -12.99 -4.80 -3.41
C VAL A 28 -14.03 -4.08 -2.54
N LEU A 29 -13.70 -2.92 -1.97
CA LEU A 29 -14.66 -2.15 -1.18
C LEU A 29 -15.91 -1.78 -2.00
N ALA A 30 -15.73 -1.37 -3.26
CA ALA A 30 -16.83 -1.08 -4.17
C ALA A 30 -17.66 -2.33 -4.50
N ALA A 31 -17.02 -3.48 -4.72
CA ALA A 31 -17.70 -4.75 -5.02
C ALA A 31 -18.55 -5.27 -3.85
N PHE A 32 -18.09 -5.07 -2.62
CA PHE A 32 -18.82 -5.47 -1.40
C PHE A 32 -19.74 -4.37 -0.86
N GLY A 33 -19.82 -3.21 -1.51
CA GLY A 33 -20.69 -2.09 -1.09
C GLY A 33 -20.26 -1.43 0.23
N PHE A 34 -19.00 -1.57 0.63
CA PHE A 34 -18.48 -0.94 1.84
C PHE A 34 -18.28 0.56 1.63
N SER A 35 -18.67 1.36 2.62
CA SER A 35 -18.43 2.80 2.61
C SER A 35 -17.04 3.13 3.12
N ILE A 36 -16.43 4.19 2.58
CA ILE A 36 -15.19 4.74 3.11
C ILE A 36 -15.53 5.51 4.39
N ASN A 37 -15.08 4.98 5.52
CA ASN A 37 -15.28 5.56 6.84
C ASN A 37 -13.99 5.41 7.68
N THR A 38 -14.02 5.90 8.92
CA THR A 38 -12.85 5.90 9.80
C THR A 38 -12.31 4.49 10.07
N LEU A 39 -13.17 3.47 10.14
CA LEU A 39 -12.75 2.08 10.36
C LEU A 39 -12.03 1.51 9.12
N THR A 40 -12.58 1.72 7.93
CA THR A 40 -11.93 1.26 6.68
C THR A 40 -10.64 2.00 6.40
N MET A 41 -10.57 3.30 6.72
CA MET A 41 -9.35 4.11 6.63
C MET A 41 -8.27 3.60 7.58
N PHE A 42 -8.65 3.26 8.82
CA PHE A 42 -7.73 2.71 9.82
C PHE A 42 -7.13 1.37 9.36
N GLY A 43 -7.97 0.46 8.86
CA GLY A 43 -7.52 -0.80 8.27
C GLY A 43 -6.58 -0.59 7.07
N MET A 44 -6.85 0.40 6.23
CA MET A 44 -6.01 0.74 5.07
C MET A 44 -4.61 1.20 5.50
N VAL A 45 -4.50 2.03 6.54
CA VAL A 45 -3.21 2.50 7.06
C VAL A 45 -2.38 1.33 7.63
N LEU A 46 -3.01 0.42 8.37
CA LEU A 46 -2.34 -0.78 8.88
C LEU A 46 -1.87 -1.70 7.74
N ALA A 47 -2.72 -1.91 6.73
CA ALA A 47 -2.40 -2.74 5.58
C ALA A 47 -1.22 -2.17 4.77
N ILE A 48 -1.14 -0.85 4.59
CA ILE A 48 0.01 -0.21 3.93
C ILE A 48 1.29 -0.41 4.74
N GLY A 49 1.23 -0.33 6.08
CA GLY A 49 2.38 -0.59 6.95
C GLY A 49 2.96 -2.00 6.76
N LEU A 50 2.09 -3.00 6.68
CA LEU A 50 2.49 -4.39 6.42
C LEU A 50 3.00 -4.60 4.99
N LEU A 51 2.35 -3.97 4.00
CA LEU A 51 2.76 -4.04 2.60
C LEU A 51 4.16 -3.47 2.38
N VAL A 52 4.47 -2.34 3.01
CA VAL A 52 5.78 -1.69 2.87
C VAL A 52 6.88 -2.54 3.51
N ASP A 53 6.59 -3.21 4.63
CA ASP A 53 7.54 -4.14 5.25
C ASP A 53 7.86 -5.32 4.32
N ASP A 54 6.83 -5.96 3.72
CA ASP A 54 7.02 -7.04 2.74
C ASP A 54 7.75 -6.55 1.47
N ALA A 55 7.42 -5.35 0.98
CA ALA A 55 8.04 -4.76 -0.21
C ALA A 55 9.51 -4.31 -0.02
N ILE A 56 9.98 -4.19 1.23
CA ILE A 56 11.39 -3.89 1.55
C ILE A 56 12.21 -5.18 1.70
N VAL A 57 11.57 -6.30 2.04
CA VAL A 57 12.23 -7.59 2.30
C VAL A 57 12.58 -8.35 0.99
N TRP A 58 12.08 -7.90 -0.17
CA TRP A 58 12.43 -8.37 -1.52
C TRP A 58 13.53 -7.55 -2.20
#